data_AF-A0A6M2AF35-F1
#
_entry.id   AF-A0A6M2AF35-F1
#
_cell.length_a   1.000
_cell.length_b   1.000
_cell.length_c   1.000
_cell.angle_alpha   90.00
_cell.angle_beta   90.00
_cell.angle_gamma   90.00
#
_symmetry.space_group_name_H-M   'P 1'
#
loop_
_entity.id
_entity.type
_entity.pdbx_description
1 polymer ?
#
loop_
_entity_poly.entity_id
_entity_poly.type
_entity_poly.pdbx_seq_one_letter_code
_entity_poly.pdbx_strand_id
1 'polypeptide(L)'
;MDLWTICGGSSADPPYRIYFFKENRKEENIIEVLKNYHGVLHSDKYSGYVKLAQNKDITCNPCWAHIRHKFFEAESGALVFRGWVLDEIQKLFKLEEKTWLLSEEERLKLRKELEEPIIDELIKKIKDKLIYGNILPKSKLRKALGYFLSLIPYLKNYLKHPFSRLDNNVAERELFAQLLLAERIGCSLVLLMEQKQDPLFYL
;
A
#
# COMPACT_ATOMS: atom_id res chain seq x y z
N MET A 1 22.91 -4.39 -6.06
CA MET A 1 22.68 -4.69 -4.64
C MET A 1 21.51 -3.85 -4.19
N ASP A 2 20.47 -4.48 -3.66
CA ASP A 2 19.25 -3.83 -3.19
C ASP A 2 19.05 -4.17 -1.71
N LEU A 3 18.77 -3.14 -0.91
CA LEU A 3 18.41 -3.27 0.50
C LEU A 3 16.89 -3.38 0.63
N TRP A 4 16.46 -4.35 1.43
CA TRP A 4 15.08 -4.58 1.78
C TRP A 4 14.90 -4.40 3.29
N THR A 5 13.73 -3.91 3.69
CA THR A 5 13.34 -3.77 5.09
C THR A 5 12.00 -4.44 5.35
N ILE A 6 11.91 -5.18 6.45
CA ILE A 6 10.66 -5.71 7.00
C ILE A 6 10.50 -5.10 8.39
N CYS A 7 9.36 -4.45 8.58
CA CYS A 7 8.93 -3.92 9.88
C CYS A 7 7.75 -4.76 10.37
N GLY A 8 7.85 -5.33 11.56
CA GLY A 8 6.83 -6.29 12.03
C GLY A 8 6.75 -6.41 13.55
N GLY A 9 5.62 -6.91 14.04
CA GLY A 9 5.34 -7.05 15.46
C GLY A 9 3.84 -7.08 15.76
N SER A 10 3.51 -7.35 17.02
CA SER A 10 2.12 -7.47 17.50
C SER A 10 1.63 -6.18 18.17
N SER A 11 2.06 -5.02 17.67
CA SER A 11 1.81 -3.71 18.26
C SER A 11 1.59 -2.64 17.19
N ALA A 12 0.99 -1.52 17.58
CA ALA A 12 0.79 -0.37 16.71
C ALA A 12 2.12 0.19 16.18
N ASP A 13 3.15 0.24 17.02
CA ASP A 13 4.53 0.50 16.62
C ASP A 13 5.31 -0.82 16.69
N PRO A 14 5.48 -1.53 15.57
CA PRO A 14 6.14 -2.84 15.58
C PRO A 14 7.58 -2.70 16.06
N PRO A 15 8.09 -3.51 17.01
CA PRO A 15 9.47 -3.40 17.49
C PRO A 15 10.51 -3.98 16.53
N TYR A 16 10.12 -4.91 15.63
CA TYR A 16 11.10 -5.58 14.78
C TYR A 16 11.39 -4.78 13.52
N ARG A 17 12.68 -4.63 13.22
CA ARG A 17 13.23 -4.10 11.96
C ARG A 17 14.24 -5.11 11.44
N ILE A 18 13.94 -5.73 10.30
CA ILE A 18 14.79 -6.72 9.67
C ILE A 18 15.29 -6.14 8.36
N TYR A 19 16.60 -6.11 8.19
CA TYR A 19 17.26 -5.64 6.98
C TYR A 19 17.94 -6.82 6.30
N PHE A 20 17.79 -6.91 4.98
CA PHE A 20 18.52 -7.89 4.20
C PHE A 20 18.94 -7.33 2.84
N PHE A 21 20.09 -7.79 2.37
CA PHE A 21 20.68 -7.37 1.11
C PHE A 21 20.57 -8.50 0.10
N LYS A 22 20.21 -8.14 -1.13
CA LYS A 22 20.20 -9.05 -2.27
C LYS A 22 20.90 -8.39 -3.44
N GLU A 23 21.47 -9.18 -4.34
CA GLU A 23 22.24 -8.62 -5.45
C GLU A 23 21.36 -7.84 -6.44
N ASN A 24 20.07 -8.16 -6.49
CA ASN A 24 19.07 -7.59 -7.40
C ASN A 24 17.66 -7.47 -6.76
N ARG A 25 16.76 -6.72 -7.39
CA ARG A 25 15.38 -6.48 -6.94
C ARG A 25 14.36 -7.49 -7.49
N LYS A 26 14.81 -8.73 -7.71
CA LYS A 26 13.96 -9.80 -8.23
C LYS A 26 12.95 -10.29 -7.18
N GLU A 27 11.77 -10.69 -7.63
CA GLU A 27 10.66 -11.12 -6.76
C GLU A 27 10.99 -12.42 -6.02
N GLU A 28 11.81 -13.27 -6.62
CA GLU A 28 12.24 -14.55 -6.03
C GLU A 28 12.96 -14.32 -4.68
N ASN A 29 13.63 -13.18 -4.52
CA ASN A 29 14.33 -12.84 -3.29
C ASN A 29 13.39 -12.60 -2.11
N ILE A 30 12.28 -11.87 -2.32
CA ILE A 30 11.32 -11.60 -1.24
C ILE A 30 10.48 -12.85 -0.94
N ILE A 31 10.21 -13.67 -1.96
CA ILE A 31 9.51 -14.96 -1.79
C ILE A 31 10.36 -15.91 -0.93
N GLU A 32 11.67 -15.98 -1.18
CA GLU A 32 12.57 -16.79 -0.37
C GLU A 32 12.59 -16.34 1.11
N VAL A 33 12.64 -15.04 1.36
CA VAL A 33 12.63 -14.47 2.72
C VAL A 33 11.31 -14.75 3.43
N LEU A 34 10.18 -14.70 2.72
CA LEU A 34 8.84 -14.89 3.28
C LEU A 34 8.33 -16.34 3.19
N LYS A 35 9.15 -17.30 2.76
CA LYS A 35 8.71 -18.67 2.45
C LYS A 35 7.98 -19.38 3.61
N ASN A 36 8.38 -19.09 4.85
CA ASN A 36 7.82 -19.65 6.08
C ASN A 36 7.07 -18.59 6.90
N TYR A 37 6.76 -17.42 6.30
CA TYR A 37 6.04 -16.37 6.98
C TYR A 37 4.54 -16.68 6.97
N HIS A 38 3.92 -16.53 8.14
CA HIS A 38 2.48 -16.65 8.33
C HIS A 38 1.97 -15.35 8.95
N GLY A 39 0.98 -14.71 8.34
CA GLY A 39 0.40 -13.48 8.86
C GLY A 39 0.10 -12.43 7.81
N VAL A 40 0.18 -11.16 8.20
CA VAL A 40 -0.25 -10.03 7.39
C VAL A 40 0.94 -9.29 6.79
N LEU A 41 0.97 -9.16 5.47
CA LEU A 41 2.01 -8.47 4.72
C LEU A 41 1.49 -7.17 4.10
N HIS A 42 2.17 -6.06 4.37
CA HIS A 42 1.92 -4.77 3.71
C HIS A 42 3.02 -4.47 2.69
N SER A 43 2.63 -4.03 1.50
CA SER A 43 3.52 -3.70 0.37
C SER A 43 2.82 -2.81 -0.67
N ASP A 44 3.64 -2.07 -1.40
CA ASP A 44 3.31 -1.24 -2.55
C ASP A 44 3.16 -2.04 -3.87
N LYS A 45 3.79 -3.22 -3.96
CA LYS A 45 4.04 -3.88 -5.25
C LYS A 45 3.17 -5.12 -5.49
N TYR A 46 2.23 -4.97 -6.42
CA TYR A 46 1.29 -6.02 -6.83
C TYR A 46 1.93 -7.31 -7.33
N SER A 47 3.03 -7.25 -8.06
CA SER A 47 3.59 -8.46 -8.69
C SER A 47 4.14 -9.47 -7.66
N GLY A 48 4.62 -8.99 -6.51
CA GLY A 48 4.96 -9.83 -5.36
C GLY A 48 3.72 -10.47 -4.72
N TYR A 49 2.60 -9.74 -4.63
CA TYR A 49 1.36 -10.24 -4.03
C TYR A 49 0.75 -11.41 -4.77
N VAL A 50 0.78 -11.43 -6.11
CA VAL A 50 0.15 -12.54 -6.84
C VAL A 50 0.85 -13.86 -6.51
N LYS A 51 2.18 -13.87 -6.42
CA LYS A 51 2.95 -15.07 -6.05
C LYS A 51 2.89 -15.34 -4.55
N LEU A 52 2.96 -14.31 -3.70
CA LEU A 52 2.90 -14.47 -2.25
C LEU A 52 1.49 -14.86 -1.76
N ALA A 53 0.43 -14.39 -2.40
CA ALA A 53 -0.95 -14.76 -2.10
C ALA A 53 -1.33 -16.17 -2.59
N GLN A 54 -0.50 -16.81 -3.43
CA GLN A 54 -0.61 -18.25 -3.66
C GLN A 54 -0.26 -19.04 -2.38
N ASN A 55 0.58 -18.47 -1.52
CA ASN A 55 0.74 -18.96 -0.16
C ASN A 55 -0.47 -18.51 0.67
N LYS A 56 -1.36 -19.45 0.98
CA LYS A 56 -2.61 -19.21 1.73
C LYS A 56 -2.36 -18.72 3.17
N ASP A 57 -1.13 -18.80 3.64
CA ASP A 57 -0.75 -18.36 4.97
C ASP A 57 -0.44 -16.86 5.06
N ILE A 58 -0.38 -16.16 3.91
CA ILE A 58 -0.07 -14.73 3.84
C ILE A 58 -1.31 -13.94 3.43
N THR A 59 -1.76 -13.09 4.33
CA THR A 59 -2.79 -12.08 4.04
C THR A 59 -2.11 -10.81 3.54
N CYS A 60 -2.31 -10.49 2.26
CA CYS A 60 -1.73 -9.31 1.64
C CYS A 60 -2.62 -8.07 1.83
N ASN A 61 -2.02 -6.94 2.23
CA ASN A 61 -2.66 -5.65 2.39
C ASN A 61 -2.02 -4.61 1.46
N PRO A 62 -2.72 -4.17 0.40
CA PRO A 62 -2.18 -3.16 -0.50
C PRO A 62 -2.02 -1.81 0.19
N CYS A 63 -1.00 -1.07 -0.22
CA CYS A 63 -0.83 0.32 0.22
C CYS A 63 -1.80 1.26 -0.52
N TRP A 64 -2.74 1.83 0.21
CA TRP A 64 -3.72 2.80 -0.29
C TRP A 64 -3.09 4.14 -0.69
N ALA A 65 -1.93 4.51 -0.12
CA ALA A 65 -1.18 5.69 -0.57
C ALA A 65 -0.70 5.51 -2.03
N HIS A 66 -0.25 4.31 -2.41
CA HIS A 66 0.14 3.99 -3.79
C HIS A 66 -1.06 3.97 -4.74
N ILE A 67 -2.21 3.48 -4.28
CA ILE A 67 -3.45 3.57 -5.04
C ILE A 67 -3.79 5.04 -5.33
N ARG A 68 -3.82 5.89 -4.28
CA ARG A 68 -4.08 7.33 -4.37
C ARG A 68 -3.12 8.00 -5.34
N HIS A 69 -1.82 7.71 -5.23
CA HIS A 69 -0.79 8.28 -6.08
C HIS A 69 -1.03 8.02 -7.57
N LYS A 70 -1.44 6.79 -7.94
CA LYS A 70 -1.73 6.47 -9.36
C LYS A 70 -2.90 7.27 -9.93
N PHE A 71 -3.92 7.57 -9.12
CA PHE A 71 -5.03 8.44 -9.54
C PHE A 71 -4.63 9.92 -9.60
N PHE A 72 -3.71 10.34 -8.72
CA PHE A 72 -3.13 11.68 -8.75
C PHE A 72 -2.26 11.90 -10.00
N GLU A 73 -1.33 10.98 -10.31
CA GLU A 73 -0.45 11.04 -11.48
C GLU A 73 -1.21 10.99 -12.82
N ALA A 74 -2.44 10.50 -12.82
CA ALA A 74 -3.33 10.47 -13.98
C ALA A 74 -3.88 11.87 -14.32
N GLU A 75 -2.99 12.85 -14.51
CA GLU A 75 -3.27 14.28 -14.69
C GLU A 75 -4.31 14.57 -15.80
N SER A 76 -4.35 13.73 -16.85
CA SER A 76 -5.28 13.86 -17.97
C SER A 76 -6.50 12.92 -17.87
N GLY A 77 -7.69 13.49 -18.12
CA GLY A 77 -8.95 12.76 -18.25
C GLY A 77 -9.81 12.70 -16.97
N ALA A 78 -11.13 12.68 -17.15
CA ALA A 78 -12.15 12.43 -16.11
C ALA A 78 -11.93 13.13 -14.75
N LEU A 79 -11.64 14.43 -14.77
CA LEU A 79 -11.28 15.23 -13.58
C LEU A 79 -12.23 15.02 -12.39
N VAL A 80 -13.55 15.14 -12.61
CA VAL A 80 -14.58 14.97 -11.56
C VAL A 80 -14.51 13.58 -10.92
N PHE A 81 -14.36 12.53 -11.75
CA PHE A 81 -14.26 11.16 -11.26
C PHE A 81 -12.97 10.94 -10.46
N ARG A 82 -11.84 11.45 -10.93
CA ARG A 82 -10.57 11.33 -10.21
C ARG A 82 -10.59 12.09 -8.89
N GLY A 83 -11.12 13.31 -8.89
CA GLY A 83 -11.32 14.10 -7.67
C GLY A 83 -12.13 13.32 -6.63
N TRP A 84 -13.27 12.76 -7.06
CA TRP A 84 -14.08 11.90 -6.21
C TRP A 84 -13.30 10.69 -5.66
N VAL A 85 -12.54 9.97 -6.50
CA VAL A 85 -11.72 8.83 -6.02
C VAL A 85 -10.72 9.29 -4.97
N LEU A 86 -10.00 10.40 -5.21
CA LEU A 86 -9.01 10.94 -4.28
C LEU A 86 -9.66 11.35 -2.95
N ASP A 87 -10.84 11.97 -3.00
CA ASP A 87 -11.60 12.37 -1.81
C ASP A 87 -12.06 11.15 -1.00
N GLU A 88 -12.56 10.09 -1.65
CA GLU A 88 -12.96 8.87 -0.94
C GLU A 88 -11.78 8.20 -0.23
N ILE A 89 -10.61 8.07 -0.87
CA ILE A 89 -9.45 7.50 -0.15
C ILE A 89 -8.94 8.47 0.93
N GLN A 90 -9.03 9.79 0.76
CA GLN A 90 -8.74 10.73 1.85
C GLN A 90 -9.67 10.52 3.06
N LYS A 91 -10.96 10.22 2.83
CA LYS A 91 -11.89 9.89 3.93
C LYS A 91 -11.44 8.64 4.68
N LEU A 92 -10.95 7.61 3.98
CA LEU A 92 -10.39 6.41 4.62
C LEU A 92 -9.24 6.77 5.57
N PHE A 93 -8.28 7.59 5.10
CA PHE A 93 -7.17 8.05 5.95
C PHE A 93 -7.64 8.84 7.18
N LYS A 94 -8.61 9.75 7.01
CA LYS A 94 -9.20 10.53 8.11
C LYS A 94 -9.96 9.67 9.12
N LEU A 95 -10.59 8.59 8.68
CA LEU A 95 -11.23 7.62 9.57
C LEU A 95 -10.18 6.86 10.35
N GLU A 96 -9.14 6.36 9.69
CA GLU A 96 -8.05 5.64 10.35
C GLU A 96 -7.38 6.44 11.46
N GLU A 97 -7.07 7.72 11.23
CA GLU A 97 -6.49 8.59 12.27
C GLU A 97 -7.29 8.54 13.58
N LYS A 98 -8.63 8.44 13.48
CA LYS A 98 -9.52 8.35 14.64
C LYS A 98 -9.57 6.94 15.22
N THR A 99 -9.59 5.91 14.38
CA THR A 99 -9.70 4.52 14.86
C THR A 99 -8.41 4.03 15.54
N TRP A 100 -7.26 4.64 15.26
CA TRP A 100 -6.01 4.37 15.99
C TRP A 100 -6.02 4.84 17.45
N LEU A 101 -6.92 5.76 17.83
CA LEU A 101 -7.11 6.22 19.21
C LEU A 101 -7.99 5.28 20.05
N LEU A 102 -8.59 4.28 19.41
CA LEU A 102 -9.54 3.35 20.02
C LEU A 102 -8.89 2.00 20.34
N SER A 103 -9.61 1.19 21.12
CA SER A 103 -9.24 -0.21 21.32
C SER A 103 -9.25 -0.99 20.01
N GLU A 104 -8.56 -2.13 19.98
CA GLU A 104 -8.48 -3.01 18.81
C GLU A 104 -9.86 -3.46 18.32
N GLU A 105 -10.75 -3.81 19.25
CA GLU A 105 -12.11 -4.24 18.95
C GLU A 105 -12.96 -3.11 18.35
N GLU A 106 -12.93 -1.92 18.96
CA GLU A 106 -13.65 -0.75 18.46
C GLU A 106 -13.11 -0.29 17.10
N ARG A 107 -11.80 -0.38 16.89
CA ARG A 107 -11.16 -0.09 15.60
C ARG A 107 -11.71 -0.99 14.51
N LEU A 108 -11.73 -2.31 14.73
CA LEU A 108 -12.27 -3.27 13.77
C LEU A 108 -13.76 -3.04 13.51
N LYS A 109 -14.52 -2.69 14.54
CA LYS A 109 -15.93 -2.35 14.41
C LYS A 109 -16.15 -1.12 13.53
N LEU A 110 -15.47 -0.01 13.81
CA LEU A 110 -15.62 1.22 13.02
C LEU A 110 -15.12 1.07 11.59
N ARG A 111 -14.02 0.33 11.37
CA ARG A 111 -13.56 -0.05 10.04
C ARG A 111 -14.67 -0.72 9.23
N LYS A 112 -15.33 -1.71 9.84
CA LYS A 112 -16.45 -2.43 9.21
C LYS A 112 -17.65 -1.52 8.93
N GLU A 113 -18.01 -0.66 9.89
CA GLU A 113 -19.23 0.17 9.80
C GLU A 113 -19.06 1.38 8.85
N LEU A 114 -17.87 1.98 8.82
CA LEU A 114 -17.64 3.27 8.15
C LEU A 114 -16.73 3.17 6.92
N GLU A 115 -15.67 2.35 6.98
CA GLU A 115 -14.67 2.28 5.91
C GLU A 115 -15.03 1.24 4.84
N GLU A 116 -15.62 0.10 5.24
CA GLU A 116 -16.05 -0.94 4.29
C GLU A 116 -17.01 -0.41 3.21
N PRO A 117 -18.06 0.40 3.53
CA PRO A 117 -18.96 0.96 2.52
C PRO A 117 -18.27 1.88 1.52
N ILE A 118 -17.27 2.65 1.96
CA ILE A 118 -16.48 3.53 1.08
C ILE A 118 -15.69 2.69 0.06
N ILE A 119 -15.08 1.60 0.53
CA ILE A 119 -14.35 0.67 -0.35
C ILE A 119 -15.30 0.03 -1.36
N ASP A 120 -16.50 -0.37 -0.94
CA ASP A 120 -17.50 -0.94 -1.85
C ASP A 120 -17.97 0.04 -2.91
N GLU A 121 -18.19 1.31 -2.54
CA GLU A 121 -18.55 2.35 -3.49
C GLU A 121 -17.41 2.63 -4.48
N LEU A 122 -16.16 2.70 -4.00
CA LEU A 122 -14.97 2.82 -4.85
C LEU A 122 -14.89 1.67 -5.86
N ILE A 123 -15.03 0.43 -5.40
CA ILE A 123 -15.01 -0.77 -6.26
C ILE A 123 -16.09 -0.67 -7.34
N LYS A 124 -17.32 -0.33 -6.94
CA LYS A 124 -18.46 -0.20 -7.86
C LYS A 124 -18.19 0.86 -8.93
N LYS A 125 -17.89 2.10 -8.53
CA LYS A 125 -17.70 3.19 -9.49
C LYS A 125 -16.48 2.99 -10.38
N ILE A 126 -15.42 2.39 -9.88
CA ILE A 126 -14.22 2.08 -10.69
C ILE A 126 -14.54 1.02 -11.74
N LYS A 127 -15.30 -0.04 -11.39
CA LYS A 127 -15.77 -1.03 -12.36
C LYS A 127 -16.68 -0.39 -13.42
N ASP A 128 -17.66 0.39 -12.99
CA ASP A 128 -18.59 1.08 -13.89
C ASP A 128 -17.83 2.04 -14.83
N LYS A 129 -16.86 2.79 -14.29
CA LYS A 129 -16.04 3.71 -15.07
C LYS A 129 -15.18 2.97 -16.10
N LEU A 130 -14.71 1.76 -15.79
CA LEU A 130 -13.94 0.93 -16.72
C LEU A 130 -14.80 0.39 -17.87
N ILE A 131 -16.05 0.00 -17.59
CA ILE A 131 -16.96 -0.64 -18.54
C ILE A 131 -17.65 0.40 -19.42
N TYR A 132 -18.19 1.45 -18.81
CA TYR A 132 -19.02 2.46 -19.48
C TYR A 132 -18.27 3.76 -19.79
N GLY A 133 -17.11 3.97 -19.17
CA GLY A 133 -16.29 5.13 -19.47
C GLY A 133 -15.52 4.93 -20.77
N ASN A 134 -15.66 5.87 -21.70
CA ASN A 134 -14.81 5.95 -22.88
C ASN A 134 -13.39 6.37 -22.46
N ILE A 135 -12.55 5.41 -22.08
CA ILE A 135 -11.19 5.63 -21.56
C ILE A 135 -10.16 5.17 -22.59
N LEU A 136 -9.23 6.07 -22.92
CA LEU A 136 -8.13 5.77 -23.81
C LEU A 136 -7.27 4.60 -23.26
N PRO A 137 -7.07 3.51 -24.02
CA PRO A 137 -6.41 2.30 -23.53
C PRO A 137 -5.00 2.48 -22.97
N LYS A 138 -4.24 3.47 -23.47
CA LYS A 138 -2.86 3.73 -23.03
C LYS A 138 -2.74 4.90 -22.05
N SER A 139 -3.87 5.45 -21.58
CA SER A 139 -3.86 6.58 -20.63
C SER A 139 -3.35 6.18 -19.25
N LYS A 140 -2.78 7.17 -18.53
CA LYS A 140 -2.43 7.01 -17.11
C LYS A 140 -3.66 6.61 -16.26
N LEU A 141 -4.85 7.15 -16.59
CA LEU A 141 -6.10 6.75 -15.94
C LEU A 141 -6.43 5.26 -16.14
N ARG A 142 -6.28 4.73 -17.36
CA ARG A 142 -6.49 3.28 -17.62
C ARG A 142 -5.53 2.43 -16.79
N LYS A 143 -4.28 2.86 -16.65
CA LYS A 143 -3.28 2.18 -15.79
C LYS A 143 -3.68 2.21 -14.31
N ALA A 144 -4.14 3.37 -13.81
CA ALA A 144 -4.60 3.52 -12.43
C ALA A 144 -5.80 2.63 -12.12
N LEU A 145 -6.81 2.61 -13.01
CA LEU A 145 -7.97 1.72 -12.88
C LEU A 145 -7.56 0.25 -12.92
N GLY A 146 -6.70 -0.14 -13.87
CA GLY A 146 -6.21 -1.51 -13.95
C GLY A 146 -5.48 -1.97 -12.68
N TYR A 147 -4.66 -1.09 -12.11
CA TYR A 147 -3.99 -1.35 -10.83
C TYR A 147 -4.98 -1.48 -9.68
N PHE A 148 -5.96 -0.57 -9.55
CA PHE A 148 -6.98 -0.68 -8.51
C PHE A 148 -7.75 -2.01 -8.61
N LEU A 149 -8.17 -2.37 -9.83
CA LEU A 149 -8.97 -3.58 -10.07
C LEU A 149 -8.21 -4.85 -9.71
N SER A 150 -6.90 -4.89 -9.95
CA SER A 150 -6.08 -6.05 -9.59
C SER A 150 -5.96 -6.23 -8.07
N LEU A 151 -6.19 -5.16 -7.29
CA LEU A 151 -6.10 -5.18 -5.84
C LEU A 151 -7.41 -5.53 -5.14
N ILE A 152 -8.55 -5.55 -5.84
CA ILE A 152 -9.89 -5.78 -5.26
C ILE A 152 -9.95 -6.96 -4.28
N PRO A 153 -9.35 -8.14 -4.56
CA PRO A 153 -9.40 -9.27 -3.63
C PRO A 153 -8.77 -8.98 -2.26
N TYR A 154 -7.94 -7.94 -2.16
CA TYR A 154 -7.11 -7.63 -1.01
C TYR A 154 -7.48 -6.30 -0.32
N LEU A 155 -8.22 -5.41 -0.98
CA LEU A 155 -8.52 -4.05 -0.47
C LEU A 155 -9.15 -4.02 0.92
N LYS A 156 -9.93 -5.06 1.26
CA LYS A 156 -10.67 -5.17 2.53
C LYS A 156 -9.94 -5.98 3.61
N ASN A 157 -8.74 -6.50 3.34
CA ASN A 157 -8.05 -7.39 4.28
C ASN A 157 -7.69 -6.68 5.58
N TYR A 158 -7.26 -5.41 5.53
CA TYR A 158 -6.90 -4.64 6.73
C TYR A 158 -8.07 -4.43 7.70
N LEU A 159 -9.32 -4.48 7.22
CA LEU A 159 -10.53 -4.38 8.04
C LEU A 159 -10.65 -5.53 9.06
N LYS A 160 -9.90 -6.62 8.86
CA LYS A 160 -9.95 -7.84 9.69
C LYS A 160 -8.80 -7.94 10.69
N HIS A 161 -7.83 -7.02 10.64
CA HIS A 161 -6.58 -7.12 11.38
C HIS A 161 -6.26 -5.79 12.09
N PRO A 162 -6.30 -5.74 13.43
CA PRO A 162 -6.31 -4.48 14.18
C PRO A 162 -5.01 -3.68 14.05
N PHE A 163 -3.88 -4.36 13.80
CA PHE A 163 -2.57 -3.71 13.59
C PHE A 163 -2.27 -3.40 12.12
N SER A 164 -3.15 -3.75 11.20
CA SER A 164 -2.97 -3.39 9.80
C SER A 164 -3.20 -1.91 9.57
N ARG A 165 -2.39 -1.34 8.67
CA ARG A 165 -2.41 0.07 8.28
C ARG A 165 -2.87 0.20 6.83
N LEU A 166 -3.35 1.38 6.45
CA LEU A 166 -3.67 1.71 5.06
C LEU A 166 -2.42 1.92 4.20
N ASP A 167 -1.27 2.19 4.83
CA ASP A 167 0.00 2.46 4.15
C ASP A 167 1.17 1.64 4.72
N ASN A 168 2.29 1.68 4.02
CA ASN A 168 3.56 1.05 4.38
C ASN A 168 4.59 2.09 4.88
N ASN A 169 4.15 3.26 5.37
CA ASN A 169 5.03 4.37 5.73
C ASN A 169 6.04 4.00 6.82
N VAL A 170 5.73 3.02 7.68
CA VAL A 170 6.70 2.49 8.67
C VAL A 170 7.93 1.93 7.96
N ALA A 171 7.75 1.06 6.96
CA ALA A 171 8.86 0.47 6.22
C ALA A 171 9.64 1.51 5.41
N GLU A 172 8.92 2.48 4.81
CA GLU A 172 9.55 3.53 4.02
C GLU A 172 10.41 4.46 4.88
N ARG A 173 9.89 4.93 6.03
CA ARG A 173 10.65 5.76 6.97
C ARG A 173 11.93 5.08 7.44
N GLU A 174 11.90 3.78 7.66
CA GLU A 174 13.07 3.00 8.08
C GLU A 174 14.10 2.88 6.96
N LEU A 175 13.64 2.67 5.72
CA LEU A 175 14.52 2.68 4.55
C LEU A 175 15.21 4.04 4.38
N PHE A 176 14.47 5.14 4.55
CA PHE A 176 15.01 6.49 4.51
C PHE A 176 16.03 6.77 5.62
N ALA A 177 15.76 6.29 6.84
CA ALA A 177 16.71 6.44 7.96
C ALA A 177 18.05 5.76 7.69
N GLN A 178 18.03 4.56 7.09
CA GLN A 178 19.25 3.86 6.70
C GLN A 178 20.03 4.58 5.60
N LEU A 179 19.33 5.22 4.65
CA LEU A 179 19.96 6.02 3.60
C LEU A 179 20.70 7.22 4.20
N LEU A 180 20.05 7.96 5.10
CA LEU A 180 20.66 9.11 5.78
C LEU A 180 21.87 8.71 6.62
N LEU A 181 21.81 7.53 7.28
CA LEU A 181 22.95 7.00 8.02
C LEU A 181 24.12 6.67 7.08
N ALA A 182 23.85 6.01 5.96
CA ALA A 182 24.85 5.65 4.95
C ALA A 182 25.58 6.88 4.40
N GLU A 183 24.83 7.94 4.07
CA GLU A 183 25.39 9.23 3.64
C GLU A 183 26.29 9.84 4.73
N ARG A 184 25.85 9.83 6.00
CA ARG A 184 26.63 10.37 7.12
C ARG A 184 27.94 9.64 7.39
N ILE A 185 27.99 8.32 7.17
CA ILE A 185 29.19 7.51 7.40
C ILE A 185 30.07 7.36 6.16
N GLY A 186 29.73 8.04 5.05
CA GLY A 186 30.51 7.99 3.80
C GLY A 186 30.38 6.68 3.03
N CYS A 187 29.34 5.89 3.28
CA CYS A 187 29.05 4.67 2.54
C CYS A 187 28.05 4.94 1.41
N SER A 188 28.42 4.56 0.19
CA SER A 188 27.53 4.62 -0.96
C SER A 188 26.52 3.46 -0.90
N LEU A 189 25.32 3.67 -0.35
CA LEU A 189 24.20 2.77 -0.57
C LEU A 189 23.50 3.15 -1.88
N VAL A 190 23.56 2.27 -2.88
CA VAL A 190 22.73 2.40 -4.09
C VAL A 190 21.40 1.70 -3.81
N LEU A 191 20.37 2.49 -3.52
CA LEU A 191 18.99 2.02 -3.43
C LEU A 191 18.23 2.53 -4.65
N LEU A 192 17.77 1.61 -5.50
CA LEU A 192 16.74 1.94 -6.50
C LEU A 192 15.38 2.03 -5.79
N MET A 193 15.17 3.13 -5.07
CA MET A 193 13.84 3.59 -4.73
C MET A 193 13.14 3.99 -6.03
N GLU A 194 12.46 3.05 -6.67
CA GLU A 194 11.55 3.40 -7.74
C GLU A 194 10.27 3.98 -7.12
N GLN A 195 10.35 5.27 -6.83
CA GLN A 195 9.35 6.33 -6.87
C GLN A 195 9.75 7.36 -5.81
N LYS A 196 10.24 8.52 -6.26
CA LYS A 196 10.33 9.73 -5.45
C LYS A 196 8.93 10.00 -4.90
N GLN A 197 8.67 9.63 -3.65
CA GLN A 197 7.56 10.20 -2.90
C GLN A 197 7.98 11.62 -2.52
N ASP A 198 7.15 12.59 -2.88
CA ASP A 198 7.29 13.96 -2.41
C ASP A 198 6.94 14.00 -0.91
N PRO A 199 7.80 14.51 -0.03
CA PRO A 199 7.50 14.60 1.41
C PRO A 199 6.26 15.44 1.75
N LEU A 200 5.69 16.18 0.79
CA LEU A 200 4.42 16.91 0.95
C LEU A 200 3.15 16.01 1.05
N PHE A 201 3.27 14.69 0.93
CA PHE A 201 2.13 13.76 0.89
C PHE A 201 1.58 13.29 2.26
N TYR A 202 2.10 13.80 3.38
CA TYR A 202 1.64 13.45 4.74
C TYR A 202 0.52 14.37 5.30
N LEU A 203 -0.28 14.99 4.44
CA LEU A 203 -1.46 15.79 4.81
C LEU A 203 -2.74 15.24 4.15
#